data_AF-A0A7X1J0X2-F1
#
_entry.id   AF-A0A7X1J0X2-F1
#
_cell.length_a   1.000
_cell.length_b   1.000
_cell.length_c   1.000
_cell.angle_alpha   90.00
_cell.angle_beta   90.00
_cell.angle_gamma   90.00
#
_symmetry.space_group_name_H-M   'P 1'
#
loop_
_entity.id
_entity.type
_entity.pdbx_description
1 polymer ?
#
loop_
_entity_poly.entity_id
_entity_poly.type
_entity_poly.pdbx_seq_one_letter_code
_entity_poly.pdbx_strand_id
1 'polypeptide(L)'
;KTPGTDLREGIPTLPVLRLRERAQRLGLAEDIALCELLDSDLTDDVRHAEALTALRVHPALEQARRDTVRYAEDARASLAPLPECDAKAALMELCDAVVHRAG
;
A
#
# COMPACT_ATOMS: atom_id res chain seq x y z
N LYS A 1 -14.71 1.34 -0.92
CA LYS A 1 -14.61 1.99 0.41
C LYS A 1 -14.26 3.45 0.21
N THR A 2 -14.68 4.35 1.11
CA THR A 2 -14.22 5.74 1.09
C THR A 2 -12.71 5.77 1.38
N PRO A 3 -11.89 6.48 0.56
CA PRO A 3 -10.45 6.56 0.79
C PRO A 3 -10.13 7.06 2.21
N GLY A 4 -9.15 6.44 2.87
CA GLY A 4 -8.71 6.85 4.21
C GLY A 4 -9.52 6.27 5.38
N THR A 5 -10.48 5.36 5.14
CA THR A 5 -11.21 4.69 6.24
C THR A 5 -10.25 3.98 7.20
N ASP A 6 -9.29 3.23 6.68
CA ASP A 6 -8.31 2.50 7.49
C ASP A 6 -7.45 3.45 8.37
N LEU A 7 -7.23 4.70 7.93
CA LEU A 7 -6.54 5.71 8.74
C LEU A 7 -7.37 6.13 9.95
N ARG A 8 -8.69 6.27 9.81
CA ARG A 8 -9.57 6.61 10.94
C ARG A 8 -9.69 5.46 11.93
N GLU A 9 -9.62 4.24 11.43
CA GLU A 9 -9.64 3.02 12.25
C GLU A 9 -8.28 2.75 12.91
N GLY A 10 -7.24 3.55 12.62
CA GLY A 10 -5.89 3.37 13.13
C GLY A 10 -5.21 2.10 12.60
N ILE A 11 -5.65 1.59 11.45
CA ILE A 11 -5.14 0.37 10.85
C ILE A 11 -3.95 0.71 9.94
N PRO A 12 -2.72 0.30 10.29
CA PRO A 12 -1.54 0.60 9.48
C PRO A 12 -1.50 -0.29 8.24
N THR A 13 -2.00 0.24 7.12
CA THR A 13 -1.90 -0.42 5.81
C THR A 13 -0.48 -0.28 5.22
N LEU A 14 -0.20 -0.99 4.12
CA LEU A 14 1.14 -1.08 3.53
C LEU A 14 1.84 0.27 3.29
N PRO A 15 1.18 1.34 2.78
CA PRO A 15 1.82 2.65 2.66
C PRO A 15 2.32 3.23 3.99
N VAL A 16 1.55 3.04 5.07
CA VAL A 16 1.93 3.49 6.43
C VAL A 16 3.12 2.68 6.95
N LEU A 17 3.13 1.37 6.72
CA LEU A 17 4.26 0.51 7.10
C LEU A 17 5.55 0.90 6.37
N ARG A 18 5.46 1.19 5.06
CA ARG A 18 6.60 1.65 4.25
C ARG A 18 7.10 3.03 4.66
N LEU A 19 6.20 3.94 5.05
CA LEU A 19 6.58 5.22 5.64
C LEU A 19 7.39 5.01 6.93
N ARG A 20 6.89 4.19 7.86
CA ARG A 20 7.58 3.92 9.13
C ARG A 20 8.95 3.28 8.94
N GLU A 21 9.06 2.32 8.02
CA GLU A 21 10.35 1.70 7.66
C GLU A 21 11.33 2.75 7.10
N ARG A 22 10.84 3.65 6.23
CA ARG A 22 11.65 4.73 5.65
C ARG A 22 12.10 5.73 6.72
N ALA A 23 11.21 6.13 7.62
CA ALA A 23 11.52 7.00 8.76
C ALA A 23 12.61 6.40 9.65
N GLN A 24 12.50 5.11 10.00
CA GLN A 24 13.50 4.40 10.80
C GLN A 24 14.86 4.31 10.09
N ARG A 25 14.85 4.06 8.78
CA ARG A 25 16.08 3.86 8.00
C ARG A 25 16.80 5.15 7.64
N LEU A 26 16.06 6.21 7.32
CA LEU A 26 16.62 7.46 6.80
C LEU A 26 16.61 8.60 7.83
N GLY A 27 15.75 8.55 8.85
CA GLY A 27 15.66 9.58 9.88
C GLY A 27 15.22 10.94 9.35
N LEU A 28 14.48 10.99 8.23
CA LEU A 28 14.02 12.24 7.64
C LEU A 28 12.95 12.89 8.54
N ALA A 29 13.09 14.19 8.79
CA ALA A 29 12.20 14.91 9.70
C ALA A 29 10.75 14.90 9.20
N GLU A 30 10.54 15.00 7.89
CA GLU A 30 9.22 14.93 7.25
C GLU A 30 8.57 13.55 7.41
N ASP A 31 9.35 12.47 7.32
CA ASP A 31 8.83 11.10 7.47
C ASP A 31 8.42 10.84 8.94
N ILE A 32 9.23 11.34 9.89
CA ILE A 32 8.96 11.24 11.33
C ILE A 32 7.70 12.03 11.68
N ALA A 33 7.60 13.29 11.23
CA ALA A 33 6.42 14.13 11.49
C ALA A 33 5.13 13.52 10.91
N LEU A 34 5.21 12.92 9.71
CA LEU A 34 4.05 12.22 9.14
C LEU A 34 3.69 10.96 9.93
N CYS A 35 4.67 10.21 10.46
CA CYS A 35 4.39 9.10 11.37
C CYS A 35 3.67 9.57 12.63
N GLU A 36 4.14 10.66 13.26
CA GLU A 36 3.51 11.25 14.45
C GLU A 36 2.07 11.72 14.19
N LEU A 37 1.82 12.34 13.03
CA LEU A 37 0.47 12.72 12.62
C LEU A 37 -0.44 11.49 12.47
N LEU A 38 0.05 10.42 11.84
CA LEU A 38 -0.69 9.16 11.65
C LEU A 38 -0.94 8.40 12.95
N ASP A 39 -0.09 8.57 13.96
CA ASP A 39 -0.25 8.00 15.29
C ASP A 39 -1.15 8.86 16.21
N SER A 40 -1.53 10.06 15.77
CA SER A 40 -2.43 10.95 16.49
C SER A 40 -3.90 10.59 16.30
N ASP A 41 -4.79 11.25 17.04
CA ASP A 41 -6.23 11.09 16.86
C ASP A 41 -6.69 11.70 15.52
N LEU A 42 -7.10 10.82 14.59
CA LEU A 42 -7.63 11.16 13.26
C LEU A 42 -9.15 11.10 13.19
N THR A 43 -9.86 11.14 14.33
CA THR A 43 -11.32 11.27 14.33
C THR A 43 -11.78 12.64 13.80
N ASP A 44 -10.95 13.67 14.00
CA ASP A 44 -11.13 15.01 13.42
C ASP A 44 -10.90 15.01 11.89
N ASP A 45 -11.84 15.65 11.17
CA ASP A 45 -11.83 15.67 9.70
C ASP A 45 -10.65 16.46 9.12
N VAL A 46 -10.20 17.51 9.81
CA VAL A 46 -9.10 18.36 9.33
C VAL A 46 -7.79 17.58 9.40
N ARG A 47 -7.49 16.95 10.56
CA ARG A 47 -6.32 16.09 10.72
C ARG A 47 -6.35 14.88 9.79
N HIS A 48 -7.52 14.26 9.63
CA HIS A 48 -7.68 13.14 8.70
C HIS A 48 -7.37 13.54 7.26
N ALA A 49 -7.86 14.70 6.81
CA ALA A 49 -7.60 15.23 5.48
C ALA A 49 -6.12 15.61 5.28
N GLU A 50 -5.48 16.17 6.31
CA GLU A 50 -4.04 16.48 6.31
C GLU A 50 -3.20 15.20 6.15
N ALA A 51 -3.44 14.19 6.99
CA ALA A 51 -2.74 12.92 6.94
C ALA A 51 -2.94 12.22 5.58
N LEU A 52 -4.17 12.21 5.07
CA LEU A 52 -4.49 11.62 3.78
C LEU A 52 -3.80 12.36 2.61
N THR A 53 -3.75 13.69 2.66
CA THR A 53 -3.10 14.51 1.63
C THR A 53 -1.58 14.28 1.62
N ALA A 54 -0.96 14.29 2.80
CA ALA A 54 0.46 14.03 2.95
C ALA A 54 0.82 12.62 2.45
N LEU A 55 0.06 11.59 2.86
CA LEU A 55 0.32 10.21 2.45
C LEU A 55 0.13 9.98 0.94
N ARG A 56 -0.81 10.70 0.29
CA ARG A 56 -1.09 10.58 -1.15
C ARG A 56 0.08 10.98 -2.04
N VAL A 57 0.87 11.96 -1.62
CA VAL A 57 2.03 12.44 -2.39
C VAL A 57 3.34 11.83 -1.89
N HIS A 58 3.29 11.08 -0.79
CA HIS A 58 4.48 10.52 -0.16
C HIS A 58 5.06 9.35 -0.95
N PRO A 59 6.40 9.23 -1.10
CA PRO A 59 7.04 8.12 -1.83
C PRO A 59 6.67 6.71 -1.34
N ALA A 60 6.24 6.58 -0.08
CA ALA A 60 5.80 5.29 0.48
C ALA A 60 4.56 4.71 -0.23
N LEU A 61 3.68 5.54 -0.79
CA LEU A 61 2.52 5.07 -1.54
C LEU A 61 2.95 4.39 -2.85
N GLU A 62 3.89 5.01 -3.56
CA GLU A 62 4.47 4.44 -4.76
C GLU A 62 5.27 3.17 -4.45
N GLN A 63 5.98 3.12 -3.31
CA GLN A 63 6.64 1.89 -2.86
C GLN A 63 5.63 0.75 -2.60
N ALA A 64 4.48 1.05 -1.98
CA ALA A 64 3.42 0.07 -1.76
C ALA A 64 2.76 -0.40 -3.07
N ARG A 65 2.63 0.48 -4.08
CA ARG A 65 2.20 0.07 -5.43
C ARG A 65 3.19 -0.92 -6.05
N ARG A 66 4.48 -0.62 -5.99
CA ARG A 66 5.54 -1.49 -6.51
C ARG A 66 5.56 -2.85 -5.82
N ASP A 67 5.31 -2.88 -4.51
CA ASP A 67 5.15 -4.14 -3.78
C ASP A 67 3.98 -4.97 -4.32
N THR A 68 2.84 -4.34 -4.62
CA THR A 68 1.69 -5.02 -5.23
C THR A 68 2.05 -5.64 -6.59
N VAL A 69 2.77 -4.89 -7.44
CA VAL A 69 3.24 -5.38 -8.74
C VAL A 69 4.19 -6.56 -8.56
N ARG A 70 5.19 -6.44 -7.67
CA ARG A 70 6.15 -7.52 -7.38
C ARG A 70 5.44 -8.79 -6.94
N TYR A 71 4.49 -8.70 -6.01
CA TYR A 71 3.76 -9.88 -5.54
C TYR A 71 2.92 -10.54 -6.64
N ALA A 72 2.36 -9.76 -7.57
CA ALA A 72 1.65 -10.33 -8.72
C ALA A 72 2.61 -11.04 -9.70
N GLU A 73 3.81 -10.51 -9.90
CA GLU A 73 4.87 -11.16 -10.67
C GLU A 73 5.36 -12.45 -10.01
N ASP A 74 5.60 -12.43 -8.70
CA ASP A 74 5.99 -13.62 -7.92
C ASP A 74 4.92 -14.71 -7.97
N ALA A 75 3.63 -14.32 -7.89
CA ALA A 75 2.51 -15.22 -8.03
C ALA A 75 2.47 -15.87 -9.42
N ARG A 76 2.67 -15.08 -10.50
CA ARG A 76 2.79 -15.61 -11.86
C ARG A 76 3.95 -16.59 -12.01
N ALA A 77 5.12 -16.24 -11.49
CA ALA A 77 6.30 -17.10 -11.54
C ALA A 77 6.04 -18.44 -10.83
N SER A 78 5.27 -18.42 -9.74
CA SER A 78 4.88 -19.62 -8.99
C SER A 78 3.93 -20.54 -9.78
N LEU A 79 3.17 -20.01 -10.75
CA LEU A 79 2.29 -20.80 -11.63
C LEU A 79 3.04 -21.41 -12.82
N ALA A 80 4.22 -20.89 -13.17
CA ALA A 80 4.99 -21.34 -14.34
C ALA A 80 5.18 -22.87 -14.45
N PRO A 81 5.52 -23.62 -13.38
CA PRO A 81 5.76 -25.07 -13.49
C PRO A 81 4.48 -25.91 -13.61
N LEU A 82 3.29 -25.33 -13.46
CA LEU A 82 2.03 -26.07 -13.53
C LEU A 82 1.68 -26.41 -14.99
N PRO A 83 1.01 -27.56 -15.25
CA PRO A 83 0.49 -27.88 -16.58
C PRO A 83 -0.47 -26.81 -17.11
N GLU A 84 -0.50 -26.63 -18.43
CA GLU A 84 -1.44 -25.73 -19.08
C GLU A 84 -2.88 -26.25 -18.95
N CYS A 85 -3.76 -25.44 -18.38
CA CYS A 85 -5.19 -25.70 -18.23
C CYS A 85 -5.95 -24.41 -17.93
N ASP A 86 -7.27 -24.45 -18.05
CA ASP A 86 -8.14 -23.29 -17.81
C ASP A 86 -7.98 -22.71 -16.39
N ALA A 87 -7.70 -23.56 -15.39
CA ALA A 87 -7.46 -23.11 -14.02
C ALA A 87 -6.16 -22.29 -13.90
N LYS A 88 -5.08 -22.70 -14.59
CA LYS A 88 -3.83 -21.94 -14.64
C LYS A 88 -4.05 -20.58 -15.32
N ALA A 89 -4.76 -20.57 -16.45
CA ALA A 89 -5.09 -19.35 -17.17
C ALA A 89 -5.89 -18.37 -16.30
N ALA A 90 -6.94 -18.84 -15.61
CA ALA A 90 -7.75 -18.02 -14.72
C ALA A 90 -6.94 -17.41 -13.55
N LEU A 91 -6.00 -18.18 -12.97
CA LEU A 91 -5.11 -17.67 -11.91
C LEU A 91 -4.12 -16.62 -12.42
N MET A 92 -3.63 -16.76 -13.66
CA MET A 92 -2.78 -15.75 -14.31
C MET A 92 -3.55 -14.45 -14.53
N GLU A 93 -4.78 -14.52 -15.05
CA GLU A 93 -5.66 -13.34 -15.23
C GLU A 93 -5.97 -12.65 -13.90
N LEU A 94 -6.19 -13.43 -12.82
CA LEU A 94 -6.39 -12.87 -11.49
C LEU A 94 -5.19 -12.05 -11.02
N CYS A 95 -3.96 -12.50 -11.29
CA CYS A 95 -2.75 -11.77 -10.96
C CYS A 95 -2.71 -10.40 -11.68
N ASP A 96 -3.17 -10.33 -12.94
CA ASP A 96 -3.28 -9.06 -13.67
C ASP A 96 -4.37 -8.17 -13.08
N ALA A 97 -5.56 -8.72 -12.81
CA ALA A 97 -6.69 -7.96 -12.29
C ALA A 97 -6.36 -7.28 -10.95
N VAL A 98 -5.60 -7.93 -10.07
CA VAL A 98 -5.20 -7.37 -8.76
C VAL A 98 -4.34 -6.11 -8.91
N VAL A 99 -3.42 -6.08 -9.86
CA VAL A 99 -2.53 -4.92 -10.10
C VAL A 99 -3.31 -3.73 -10.69
N HIS A 100 -4.22 -4.00 -11.63
CA HIS A 100 -4.99 -2.96 -12.31
C HIS A 100 -6.03 -2.30 -11.40
N ARG A 101 -6.61 -3.04 -10.44
CA ARG A 101 -7.60 -2.50 -9.50
C ARG A 101 -7.00 -1.60 -8.42
N ALA A 102 -5.72 -1.79 -8.09
CA ALA A 102 -5.00 -0.90 -7.21
C ALA A 102 -4.62 0.42 -7.91
N GLY A 103 -4.70 0.45 -9.25
CA GLY A 103 -4.58 1.56 -10.22
C GLY A 103 -5.27 2.84 -9.82
#